data_AF-A0A2D6DPG0-F1
#
_entry.id   AF-A0A2D6DPG0-F1
#
_cell.length_a   1.000
_cell.length_b   1.000
_cell.length_c   1.000
_cell.angle_alpha   90.00
_cell.angle_beta   90.00
_cell.angle_gamma   90.00
#
_symmetry.space_group_name_H-M   'P 1'
#
loop_
_entity.id
_entity.type
_entity.pdbx_description
1 polymer ?
#
loop_
_entity_poly.entity_id
_entity_poly.type
_entity_poly.pdbx_seq_one_letter_code
_entity_poly.pdbx_strand_id
1 'polypeptide(L)'
;MNTKEILNEINNRVKNNKKLVVGIDGYSGIGKTTLLNDLIKNNKDILPVYRDDFIKSRKVLEKLLKSVDDKSKIMELEWCDDQRIRDLVNKFRNSNESYTMTTKVYNSDTGKADIKKTFDLSKKIMVIEGIFLFHPKLIGDIFDLKIFIDGDVEAADQRRIKREKARWGKDYFPHDHPDSYFRLVKIAFERYYKLYNPKKLADIVVDFRDNFGD
;
A
#
# COMPACT_ATOMS: atom_id res chain seq x y z
N MET A 1 -16.51 8.90 -6.24
CA MET A 1 -17.07 7.55 -6.38
C MET A 1 -17.09 6.92 -5.00
N ASN A 2 -18.25 6.49 -4.52
CA ASN A 2 -18.39 5.88 -3.19
C ASN A 2 -17.99 4.38 -3.20
N THR A 3 -17.85 3.76 -2.03
CA THR A 3 -17.44 2.35 -1.90
C THR A 3 -18.32 1.38 -2.69
N LYS A 4 -19.63 1.64 -2.77
CA LYS A 4 -20.58 0.77 -3.49
C LYS A 4 -20.35 0.80 -5.00
N GLU A 5 -20.11 1.98 -5.55
CA GLU A 5 -19.78 2.16 -6.96
C GLU A 5 -18.45 1.50 -7.32
N ILE A 6 -17.42 1.66 -6.47
CA ILE A 6 -16.11 1.00 -6.66
C ILE A 6 -16.29 -0.52 -6.65
N LEU A 7 -17.07 -1.05 -5.72
CA LEU A 7 -17.30 -2.49 -5.63
C LEU A 7 -18.04 -3.03 -6.86
N ASN A 8 -19.00 -2.27 -7.39
CA ASN A 8 -19.69 -2.64 -8.63
C ASN A 8 -18.72 -2.72 -9.81
N GLU A 9 -17.81 -1.76 -9.95
CA GLU A 9 -16.78 -1.77 -11.01
C GLU A 9 -15.85 -2.97 -10.88
N ILE A 10 -15.38 -3.27 -9.67
CA ILE A 10 -14.57 -4.47 -9.38
C ILE A 10 -15.34 -5.74 -9.80
N ASN A 11 -16.60 -5.89 -9.36
CA ASN A 11 -17.40 -7.07 -9.65
C ASN A 11 -17.69 -7.24 -11.14
N ASN A 12 -17.86 -6.14 -11.88
CA ASN A 12 -18.05 -6.18 -13.33
C ASN A 12 -16.78 -6.68 -14.05
N ARG A 13 -15.59 -6.27 -13.60
CA ARG A 13 -14.32 -6.71 -14.20
C ARG A 13 -13.98 -8.18 -13.92
N VAL A 14 -14.39 -8.72 -12.77
CA VAL A 14 -14.21 -10.15 -12.46
C VAL A 14 -14.93 -11.05 -13.46
N LYS A 15 -16.09 -10.63 -13.99
CA LYS A 15 -16.82 -11.42 -15.00
C LYS A 15 -15.98 -11.67 -16.27
N ASN A 16 -15.01 -10.80 -16.55
CA ASN A 16 -14.14 -10.87 -17.72
C ASN A 16 -12.73 -11.44 -17.43
N ASN A 17 -12.33 -11.55 -16.15
CA ASN A 17 -10.99 -12.00 -15.72
C ASN A 17 -11.08 -13.08 -14.63
N LYS A 18 -10.54 -14.28 -14.90
CA LYS A 18 -10.54 -15.42 -13.94
C LYS A 18 -9.88 -15.09 -12.58
N LYS A 19 -8.93 -14.15 -12.56
CA LYS A 19 -8.24 -13.58 -11.39
C LYS A 19 -8.01 -12.10 -11.65
N LEU A 20 -8.60 -11.23 -10.84
CA LEU A 20 -8.49 -9.78 -10.97
C LEU A 20 -7.50 -9.24 -9.93
N VAL A 21 -6.57 -8.39 -10.35
CA VAL A 21 -5.61 -7.72 -9.48
C VAL A 21 -5.87 -6.21 -9.49
N VAL A 22 -6.32 -5.69 -8.36
CA VAL A 22 -6.65 -4.27 -8.17
C VAL A 22 -5.56 -3.60 -7.34
N GLY A 23 -5.07 -2.45 -7.78
CA GLY A 23 -4.15 -1.61 -7.03
C GLY A 23 -4.88 -0.40 -6.43
N ILE A 24 -4.69 -0.15 -5.14
CA ILE A 24 -5.15 1.06 -4.45
C ILE A 24 -3.92 1.86 -4.02
N ASP A 25 -3.60 2.92 -4.77
CA ASP A 25 -2.51 3.86 -4.47
C ASP A 25 -3.06 5.16 -3.86
N GLY A 26 -2.17 5.96 -3.29
CA GLY A 26 -2.49 7.22 -2.62
C GLY A 26 -1.55 7.47 -1.44
N TYR A 27 -1.53 8.69 -0.92
CA TYR A 27 -0.60 9.07 0.15
C TYR A 27 -0.81 8.27 1.45
N SER A 28 0.21 8.21 2.30
CA SER A 28 0.10 7.55 3.61
C SER A 28 -0.90 8.29 4.50
N GLY A 29 -1.84 7.58 5.14
CA GLY A 29 -2.87 8.20 5.99
C GLY A 29 -4.05 8.82 5.22
N ILE A 30 -4.11 8.63 3.90
CA ILE A 30 -5.19 9.18 3.06
C ILE A 30 -6.50 8.37 3.10
N GLY A 31 -6.48 7.13 3.62
CA GLY A 31 -7.70 6.30 3.75
C GLY A 31 -7.75 5.02 2.91
N LYS A 32 -6.64 4.62 2.26
CA LYS A 32 -6.56 3.37 1.46
C LYS A 32 -6.99 2.12 2.21
N THR A 33 -6.40 1.90 3.39
CA THR A 33 -6.71 0.76 4.26
C THR A 33 -8.18 0.77 4.69
N THR A 34 -8.78 1.95 4.94
CA THR A 34 -10.20 2.09 5.25
C THR A 34 -11.07 1.64 4.08
N LEU A 35 -10.79 2.13 2.86
CA LEU A 35 -11.50 1.70 1.66
C LEU A 35 -11.40 0.19 1.45
N LEU A 36 -10.19 -0.38 1.55
CA LEU A 36 -9.99 -1.83 1.42
C LEU A 36 -10.80 -2.60 2.47
N ASN A 37 -10.78 -2.16 3.72
CA ASN A 37 -11.55 -2.78 4.81
C ASN A 37 -13.06 -2.74 4.56
N ASP A 38 -13.58 -1.69 3.93
CA ASP A 38 -15.00 -1.64 3.59
C ASP A 38 -15.34 -2.50 2.37
N LEU A 39 -14.44 -2.61 1.39
CA LEU A 39 -14.59 -3.55 0.27
C LEU A 39 -14.65 -5.01 0.75
N ILE A 40 -13.74 -5.45 1.63
CA ILE A 40 -13.72 -6.84 2.14
C ILE A 40 -14.91 -7.18 3.05
N LYS A 41 -15.55 -6.18 3.68
CA LYS A 41 -16.80 -6.40 4.42
C LYS A 41 -17.93 -6.77 3.46
N ASN A 42 -17.96 -6.13 2.29
CA ASN A 42 -19.02 -6.28 1.29
C ASN A 42 -18.73 -7.34 0.22
N ASN A 43 -17.50 -7.85 0.12
CA ASN A 43 -17.15 -8.93 -0.79
C ASN A 43 -16.06 -9.85 -0.18
N LYS A 44 -16.47 -11.07 0.17
CA LYS A 44 -15.60 -12.11 0.78
C LYS A 44 -14.67 -12.80 -0.21
N ASP A 45 -14.81 -12.53 -1.50
CA ASP A 45 -13.94 -13.05 -2.56
C ASP A 45 -12.72 -12.15 -2.82
N ILE A 46 -12.56 -11.11 -2.00
CA ILE A 46 -11.37 -10.25 -1.99
C ILE A 46 -10.31 -10.84 -1.06
N LEU A 47 -9.11 -11.02 -1.60
CA LEU A 47 -7.85 -11.24 -0.90
C LEU A 47 -7.16 -9.87 -0.68
N PRO A 48 -7.11 -9.35 0.57
CA PRO A 48 -6.38 -8.12 0.86
C PRO A 48 -4.88 -8.38 0.94
N VAL A 49 -4.09 -7.49 0.33
CA VAL A 49 -2.62 -7.52 0.38
C VAL A 49 -2.12 -6.11 0.71
N TYR A 50 -1.28 -6.00 1.72
CA TYR A 50 -0.73 -4.74 2.18
C TYR A 50 0.72 -4.65 1.72
N ARG A 51 1.09 -3.62 0.95
CA ARG A 51 2.48 -3.42 0.50
C ARG A 51 3.45 -3.34 1.68
N ASP A 52 2.97 -2.80 2.80
CA ASP A 52 3.73 -2.69 4.04
C ASP A 52 4.16 -4.06 4.61
N ASP A 53 3.54 -5.18 4.22
CA ASP A 53 3.99 -6.54 4.63
C ASP A 53 5.30 -6.98 3.97
N PHE A 54 5.68 -6.30 2.89
CA PHE A 54 6.83 -6.63 2.04
C PHE A 54 8.01 -5.69 2.29
N ILE A 55 7.98 -4.90 3.37
CA ILE A 55 9.12 -4.05 3.77
C ILE A 55 10.37 -4.91 3.96
N LYS A 56 11.49 -4.46 3.41
CA LYS A 56 12.79 -5.11 3.61
C LYS A 56 13.17 -5.05 5.09
N SER A 57 13.96 -6.01 5.55
CA SER A 57 14.36 -6.04 6.97
C SER A 57 15.09 -4.75 7.38
N ARG A 58 14.96 -4.38 8.67
CA ARG A 58 15.60 -3.18 9.22
C ARG A 58 17.09 -3.10 8.88
N LYS A 59 17.83 -4.20 9.02
CA LYS A 59 19.25 -4.29 8.68
C LYS A 59 19.54 -3.94 7.21
N VAL A 60 18.69 -4.42 6.29
CA VAL A 60 18.85 -4.12 4.86
C VAL A 60 18.52 -2.66 4.58
N LEU A 61 17.42 -2.16 5.13
CA LEU A 61 17.01 -0.77 4.94
C LEU A 61 18.04 0.23 5.49
N GLU A 62 18.58 -0.02 6.68
CA GLU A 62 19.65 0.80 7.26
C GLU A 62 20.91 0.85 6.39
N LYS A 63 21.27 -0.27 5.74
CA LYS A 63 22.40 -0.32 4.80
C LYS A 63 22.13 0.53 3.56
N LEU A 64 20.93 0.40 2.96
CA LEU A 64 20.53 1.17 1.78
C LEU A 64 20.49 2.67 2.06
N LEU A 65 19.95 3.07 3.21
CA LEU A 65 19.87 4.48 3.60
C LEU A 65 21.24 5.11 3.87
N LYS A 66 22.27 4.31 4.19
CA LYS A 66 23.65 4.78 4.34
C LYS A 66 24.42 4.80 3.02
N SER A 67 23.92 4.16 1.97
CA SER A 67 24.62 4.08 0.68
C SER A 67 24.28 5.22 -0.28
N VAL A 68 23.40 6.14 0.12
CA VAL A 68 23.01 7.30 -0.70
C VAL A 68 22.91 8.56 0.16
N ASP A 69 23.16 9.71 -0.45
CA ASP A 69 22.97 11.01 0.21
C ASP A 69 21.48 11.35 0.33
N ASP A 70 20.74 11.20 -0.77
CA ASP A 70 19.30 11.41 -0.80
C ASP A 70 18.54 10.13 -0.42
N LYS A 71 18.37 9.93 0.88
CA LYS A 71 17.64 8.81 1.49
C LYS A 71 16.19 8.68 1.02
N SER A 72 15.57 9.76 0.54
CA SER A 72 14.20 9.69 0.03
C SER A 72 14.09 8.83 -1.24
N LYS A 73 15.17 8.68 -2.01
CA LYS A 73 15.20 7.78 -3.19
C LYS A 73 15.06 6.31 -2.80
N ILE A 74 15.64 5.90 -1.67
CA ILE A 74 15.44 4.55 -1.13
C ILE A 74 13.97 4.36 -0.72
N MET A 75 13.37 5.37 -0.10
CA MET A 75 11.94 5.33 0.28
C MET A 75 10.99 5.38 -0.91
N GLU A 76 11.43 5.90 -2.06
CA GLU A 76 10.65 5.87 -3.30
C GLU A 76 10.72 4.49 -3.97
N LEU A 77 11.92 3.89 -4.05
CA LEU A 77 12.17 2.78 -4.97
C LEU A 77 12.54 1.43 -4.32
N GLU A 78 13.12 1.43 -3.12
CA GLU A 78 13.88 0.26 -2.65
C GLU A 78 13.53 -0.21 -1.23
N TRP A 79 12.69 0.50 -0.48
CA TRP A 79 12.33 0.09 0.89
C TRP A 79 11.49 -1.20 0.94
N CYS A 80 10.77 -1.51 -0.14
CA CYS A 80 9.88 -2.67 -0.25
C CYS A 80 10.47 -3.74 -1.17
N ASP A 81 10.09 -5.00 -0.97
CA ASP A 81 10.44 -6.13 -1.84
C ASP A 81 9.36 -6.32 -2.92
N ASP A 82 9.41 -5.46 -3.93
CA ASP A 82 8.45 -5.44 -5.03
C ASP A 82 8.46 -6.73 -5.86
N GLN A 83 9.61 -7.43 -5.92
CA GLN A 83 9.69 -8.72 -6.60
C GLN A 83 8.83 -9.77 -5.88
N ARG A 84 8.84 -9.81 -4.55
CA ARG A 84 7.96 -10.71 -3.79
C ARG A 84 6.47 -10.42 -4.01
N ILE A 85 6.09 -9.16 -4.26
CA ILE A 85 4.72 -8.81 -4.62
C ILE A 85 4.39 -9.35 -6.01
N ARG A 86 5.29 -9.19 -6.99
CA ARG A 86 5.13 -9.77 -8.34
C ARG A 86 5.01 -11.29 -8.28
N ASP A 87 5.82 -11.96 -7.49
CA ASP A 87 5.78 -13.41 -7.31
C ASP A 87 4.45 -13.85 -6.69
N LEU A 88 3.92 -13.11 -5.70
CA LEU A 88 2.60 -13.36 -5.12
C LEU A 88 1.49 -13.20 -6.16
N VAL A 89 1.52 -12.13 -6.97
CA VAL A 89 0.55 -11.91 -8.04
C VAL A 89 0.60 -13.00 -9.09
N ASN A 90 1.81 -13.41 -9.50
CA ASN A 90 2.00 -14.51 -10.43
C ASN A 90 1.42 -15.81 -9.87
N LYS A 91 1.66 -16.13 -8.59
CA LYS A 91 1.06 -17.30 -7.94
C LYS A 91 -0.46 -17.21 -7.89
N PHE A 92 -1.00 -16.05 -7.51
CA PHE A 92 -2.44 -15.82 -7.45
C PHE A 92 -3.12 -16.01 -8.80
N ARG A 93 -2.49 -15.56 -9.89
CA ARG A 93 -3.01 -15.74 -11.25
C ARG A 93 -2.99 -17.19 -11.73
N ASN A 94 -2.04 -18.00 -11.26
CA ASN A 94 -1.76 -19.33 -11.78
C ASN A 94 -2.08 -20.49 -10.82
N SER A 95 -2.48 -20.20 -9.59
CA SER A 95 -2.78 -21.21 -8.56
C SER A 95 -3.96 -20.80 -7.70
N ASN A 96 -4.63 -21.80 -7.12
CA ASN A 96 -5.63 -21.63 -6.06
C ASN A 96 -5.12 -22.13 -4.70
N GLU A 97 -3.89 -22.63 -4.63
CA GLU A 97 -3.31 -23.14 -3.38
C GLU A 97 -2.91 -21.99 -2.47
N SER A 98 -3.11 -22.17 -1.16
CA SER A 98 -2.68 -21.17 -0.20
C SER A 98 -1.17 -20.92 -0.29
N TYR A 99 -0.76 -19.67 -0.22
CA TYR A 99 0.66 -19.31 -0.19
C TYR A 99 1.02 -18.69 1.16
N THR A 100 2.05 -19.22 1.81
CA THR A 100 2.54 -18.69 3.09
C THR A 100 3.88 -17.99 2.90
N MET A 101 4.02 -16.81 3.50
CA MET A 101 5.30 -16.10 3.58
C MET A 101 5.55 -15.56 4.97
N THR A 102 6.81 -15.27 5.27
CA THR A 102 7.21 -14.56 6.49
C THR A 102 7.49 -13.10 6.15
N THR A 103 6.77 -12.18 6.80
CA THR A 103 7.01 -10.73 6.72
C THR A 103 8.27 -10.36 7.48
N LYS A 104 8.92 -9.23 7.18
CA LYS A 104 10.08 -8.73 7.97
C LYS A 104 9.72 -7.55 8.87
N VAL A 105 8.43 -7.26 8.95
CA VAL A 105 7.87 -6.08 9.60
C VAL A 105 7.67 -6.38 11.08
N TYR A 106 8.03 -5.42 11.91
CA TYR A 106 7.77 -5.47 13.33
C TYR A 106 6.30 -5.10 13.62
N ASN A 107 5.62 -5.96 14.36
CA ASN A 107 4.29 -5.69 14.88
C ASN A 107 4.40 -5.20 16.33
N SER A 108 3.93 -3.97 16.56
CA SER A 108 4.00 -3.30 17.86
C SER A 108 3.10 -3.94 18.90
N ASP A 109 1.95 -4.46 18.49
CA ASP A 109 0.92 -4.99 19.38
C ASP A 109 1.35 -6.34 19.97
N THR A 110 2.07 -7.12 19.16
CA THR A 110 2.58 -8.46 19.53
C THR A 110 4.04 -8.46 19.94
N GLY A 111 4.77 -7.36 19.69
CA GLY A 111 6.21 -7.25 19.91
C GLY A 111 7.07 -8.16 19.02
N LYS A 112 6.51 -8.76 17.97
CA LYS A 112 7.19 -9.75 17.12
C LYS A 112 7.56 -9.18 15.75
N ALA A 113 8.72 -9.58 15.26
CA ALA A 113 9.06 -9.55 13.83
C ALA A 113 8.83 -10.95 13.23
N ASP A 114 9.05 -11.11 11.92
CA ASP A 114 8.98 -12.41 11.26
C ASP A 114 7.60 -13.10 11.36
N ILE A 115 6.54 -12.31 11.19
CA ILE A 115 5.16 -12.83 11.24
C ILE A 115 4.87 -13.63 9.97
N LYS A 116 4.40 -14.87 10.14
CA LYS A 116 3.87 -15.70 9.05
C LYS A 116 2.50 -15.16 8.62
N LYS A 117 2.33 -14.94 7.31
CA LYS A 117 1.07 -14.60 6.66
C LYS A 117 0.74 -15.64 5.60
N THR A 118 -0.49 -16.11 5.61
CA THR A 118 -1.02 -17.06 4.63
C THR A 118 -2.08 -16.36 3.78
N PHE A 119 -1.91 -16.45 2.47
CA PHE A 119 -2.80 -15.89 1.46
C PHE A 119 -3.64 -17.01 0.86
N ASP A 120 -4.95 -16.89 0.98
CA ASP A 120 -5.89 -17.79 0.30
C ASP A 120 -5.95 -17.41 -1.18
N LEU A 121 -5.19 -18.12 -2.01
CA LEU A 121 -5.14 -17.85 -3.43
C LEU A 121 -6.37 -18.41 -4.17
N SER A 122 -7.34 -19.04 -3.51
CA SER A 122 -8.58 -19.49 -4.17
C SER A 122 -9.50 -18.33 -4.56
N LYS A 123 -9.36 -17.18 -3.88
CA LYS A 123 -10.07 -15.91 -4.12
C LYS A 123 -10.00 -15.44 -5.57
N LYS A 124 -11.02 -14.74 -6.08
CA LYS A 124 -11.02 -14.21 -7.45
C LYS A 124 -10.45 -12.80 -7.58
N ILE A 125 -10.45 -12.03 -6.49
CA ILE A 125 -9.98 -10.65 -6.49
C ILE A 125 -8.82 -10.52 -5.52
N MET A 126 -7.67 -10.04 -5.98
CA MET A 126 -6.60 -9.56 -5.11
C MET A 126 -6.65 -8.04 -5.11
N VAL A 127 -6.70 -7.42 -3.93
CA VAL A 127 -6.58 -5.97 -3.79
C VAL A 127 -5.29 -5.67 -3.04
N ILE A 128 -4.38 -4.98 -3.71
CA ILE A 128 -3.09 -4.55 -3.15
C ILE A 128 -3.21 -3.07 -2.82
N GLU A 129 -3.00 -2.69 -1.55
CA GLU A 129 -2.94 -1.29 -1.13
C GLU A 129 -1.53 -0.90 -0.67
N GLY A 130 -1.12 0.33 -0.99
CA GLY A 130 0.18 0.86 -0.60
C GLY A 130 0.46 2.22 -1.23
N ILE A 131 1.60 2.81 -0.85
CA ILE A 131 2.14 3.99 -1.54
C ILE A 131 2.99 3.54 -2.73
N PHE A 132 3.05 4.37 -3.79
CA PHE A 132 3.91 4.18 -4.97
C PHE A 132 3.54 2.98 -5.86
N LEU A 133 2.34 2.40 -5.72
CA LEU A 133 1.96 1.23 -6.51
C LEU A 133 1.99 1.51 -8.01
N PHE A 134 1.62 2.72 -8.45
CA PHE A 134 1.59 3.07 -9.87
C PHE A 134 2.90 3.66 -10.39
N HIS A 135 3.96 3.60 -9.58
CA HIS A 135 5.29 4.03 -10.03
C HIS A 135 5.76 3.13 -11.20
N PRO A 136 6.09 3.70 -12.39
CA PRO A 136 6.39 2.92 -13.60
C PRO A 136 7.55 1.94 -13.46
N LYS A 137 8.50 2.22 -12.55
CA LYS A 137 9.66 1.36 -12.27
C LYS A 137 9.42 0.26 -11.24
N LEU A 138 8.25 0.22 -10.58
CA LEU A 138 8.01 -0.70 -9.46
C LEU A 138 7.13 -1.86 -9.87
N ILE A 139 5.81 -1.74 -9.72
CA ILE A 139 4.85 -2.81 -10.01
C ILE A 139 3.60 -2.30 -10.77
N GLY A 140 3.64 -1.09 -11.30
CA GLY A 140 2.47 -0.44 -11.91
C GLY A 140 1.87 -1.15 -13.13
N ASP A 141 2.57 -2.11 -13.72
CA ASP A 141 2.18 -2.96 -14.84
C ASP A 141 1.37 -4.20 -14.43
N ILE A 142 1.31 -4.55 -13.14
CA ILE A 142 0.66 -5.80 -12.71
C ILE A 142 -0.86 -5.69 -12.54
N PHE A 143 -1.40 -4.46 -12.47
CA PHE A 143 -2.78 -4.19 -12.09
C PHE A 143 -3.75 -4.20 -13.28
N ASP A 144 -4.87 -4.88 -13.11
CA ASP A 144 -6.00 -4.92 -14.05
C ASP A 144 -7.00 -3.75 -13.82
N LEU A 145 -6.96 -3.16 -12.62
CA LEU A 145 -7.70 -1.95 -12.25
C LEU A 145 -6.85 -1.14 -11.27
N LYS A 146 -6.71 0.16 -11.56
CA LYS A 146 -5.93 1.11 -10.76
C LYS A 146 -6.84 2.16 -10.14
N ILE A 147 -6.88 2.18 -8.81
CA ILE A 147 -7.64 3.15 -8.02
C ILE A 147 -6.65 4.05 -7.31
N PHE A 148 -6.75 5.37 -7.51
CA PHE A 148 -5.96 6.35 -6.76
C PHE A 148 -6.86 7.09 -5.77
N ILE A 149 -6.49 7.05 -4.48
CA ILE A 149 -7.14 7.89 -3.47
C ILE A 149 -6.45 9.24 -3.41
N ASP A 150 -7.21 10.26 -3.76
CA ASP A 150 -6.87 11.66 -3.67
C ASP A 150 -7.45 12.30 -2.40
N GLY A 151 -6.82 13.38 -1.96
CA GLY A 151 -7.31 14.17 -0.86
C GLY A 151 -6.24 15.07 -0.26
N ASP A 152 -6.56 15.63 0.89
CA ASP A 152 -5.69 16.54 1.63
C ASP A 152 -4.53 15.77 2.30
N VAL A 153 -3.32 16.02 1.80
CA VAL A 153 -2.05 15.46 2.31
C VAL A 153 -1.72 15.98 3.70
N GLU A 154 -2.04 17.23 4.02
CA GLU A 154 -1.80 17.81 5.34
C GLU A 154 -2.71 17.17 6.39
N ALA A 155 -4.00 17.01 6.07
CA ALA A 155 -4.92 16.28 6.94
C ALA A 155 -4.48 14.81 7.11
N ALA A 156 -3.98 14.17 6.05
CA ALA A 156 -3.44 12.82 6.12
C ALA A 156 -2.17 12.74 7.00
N ASP A 157 -1.29 13.74 6.93
CA ASP A 157 -0.13 13.88 7.80
C ASP A 157 -0.55 13.97 9.27
N GLN A 158 -1.54 14.82 9.60
CA GLN A 158 -2.03 14.95 10.99
C GLN A 158 -2.61 13.62 11.51
N ARG A 159 -3.42 12.93 10.70
CA ARG A 159 -3.94 11.60 11.05
C ARG A 159 -2.81 10.60 11.30
N ARG A 160 -1.79 10.58 10.42
CA ARG A 160 -0.63 9.70 10.54
C ARG A 160 0.18 10.01 11.80
N ILE A 161 0.47 11.28 12.08
CA ILE A 161 1.20 11.71 13.28
C ILE A 161 0.46 11.27 14.54
N LYS A 162 -0.86 11.52 14.62
CA LYS A 162 -1.69 11.10 15.76
C LYS A 162 -1.61 9.59 15.99
N ARG A 163 -1.72 8.80 14.92
CA ARG A 163 -1.63 7.34 14.98
C ARG A 163 -0.25 6.85 15.41
N GLU A 164 0.82 7.37 14.84
CA GLU A 164 2.19 6.96 15.20
C GLU A 164 2.54 7.34 16.64
N LYS A 165 2.13 8.53 17.10
CA LYS A 165 2.28 8.92 18.52
C LYS A 165 1.54 7.97 19.45
N ALA A 166 0.31 7.59 19.12
CA ALA A 166 -0.46 6.63 19.91
C ALA A 166 0.18 5.23 19.91
N ARG A 167 0.74 4.80 18.78
CA ARG A 167 1.38 3.49 18.61
C ARG A 167 2.71 3.37 19.38
N TRP A 168 3.56 4.39 19.30
CA TRP A 168 4.93 4.31 19.82
C TRP A 168 5.11 4.99 21.18
N GLY A 169 4.20 5.88 21.58
CA GLY A 169 4.26 6.57 22.86
C GLY A 169 5.62 7.24 23.08
N LYS A 170 6.33 6.82 24.13
CA LYS A 170 7.67 7.32 24.47
C LYS A 170 8.75 7.00 23.42
N ASP A 171 8.54 5.97 22.61
CA ASP A 171 9.47 5.53 21.56
C ASP A 171 9.15 6.20 20.21
N TYR A 172 8.26 7.19 20.19
CA TYR A 172 7.91 7.94 19.00
C TYR A 172 9.11 8.71 18.44
N PHE A 173 9.50 8.37 17.20
CA PHE A 173 10.49 9.13 16.46
C PHE A 173 9.85 10.34 15.77
N PRO A 174 10.34 11.57 16.02
CA PRO A 174 9.72 12.78 15.46
C PRO A 174 9.58 12.75 13.94
N HIS A 175 8.41 13.15 13.45
CA HIS A 175 8.07 13.12 12.02
C HIS A 175 8.84 14.16 11.20
N ASP A 176 9.28 15.25 11.83
CA ASP A 176 10.01 16.39 11.26
C ASP A 176 11.54 16.22 11.27
N HIS A 177 12.05 15.27 12.06
CA HIS A 177 13.48 14.93 12.10
C HIS A 177 14.00 14.60 10.68
N PRO A 178 15.19 15.09 10.27
CA PRO A 178 15.74 14.86 8.93
C PRO A 178 15.77 13.40 8.47
N ASP A 179 16.14 12.49 9.38
CA ASP A 179 16.19 11.04 9.14
C ASP A 179 14.86 10.31 9.35
N SER A 180 13.76 11.03 9.60
CA SER A 180 12.47 10.41 9.84
C SER A 180 11.95 9.70 8.60
N TYR A 181 11.53 8.44 8.73
CA TYR A 181 10.83 7.73 7.66
C TYR A 181 9.59 8.49 7.21
N PHE A 182 8.93 9.21 8.11
CA PHE A 182 7.81 10.07 7.76
C PHE A 182 8.23 11.13 6.73
N ARG A 183 9.25 11.92 7.07
CA ARG A 183 9.77 13.00 6.22
C ARG A 183 10.31 12.48 4.89
N LEU A 184 11.08 11.40 4.91
CA LEU A 184 11.65 10.81 3.70
C LEU A 184 10.57 10.29 2.75
N VAL A 185 9.52 9.66 3.28
CA VAL A 185 8.36 9.21 2.48
C VAL A 185 7.59 10.40 1.91
N LYS A 186 7.42 11.49 2.66
CA LYS A 186 6.75 12.70 2.17
C LYS A 186 7.49 13.31 0.97
N ILE A 187 8.80 13.50 1.09
CA ILE A 187 9.65 14.01 -0.01
C ILE A 187 9.56 13.08 -1.25
N ALA A 188 9.67 11.77 -1.02
CA ALA A 188 9.54 10.77 -2.08
C ALA A 188 8.16 10.83 -2.76
N PHE A 189 7.08 11.02 -1.99
CA PHE A 189 5.73 11.11 -2.51
C PHE A 189 5.49 12.37 -3.32
N GLU A 190 5.96 13.53 -2.87
CA GLU A 190 5.90 14.77 -3.63
C GLU A 190 6.62 14.65 -4.98
N ARG A 191 7.80 14.01 -4.99
CA ARG A 191 8.54 13.72 -6.22
C ARG A 191 7.76 12.78 -7.14
N TYR A 192 7.28 11.66 -6.60
CA TYR A 192 6.47 10.68 -7.33
C TYR A 192 5.24 11.34 -7.98
N TYR A 193 4.53 12.13 -7.18
CA TYR A 193 3.33 12.83 -7.61
C TYR A 193 3.61 13.81 -8.74
N LYS A 194 4.67 14.63 -8.60
CA LYS A 194 5.09 15.62 -9.61
C LYS A 194 5.58 14.98 -10.91
N LEU A 195 6.39 13.92 -10.83
CA LEU A 195 7.04 13.34 -12.00
C LEU A 195 6.14 12.37 -12.77
N TYR A 196 5.33 11.57 -12.08
CA TYR A 196 4.60 10.47 -12.71
C TYR A 196 3.09 10.65 -12.72
N ASN A 197 2.57 11.66 -12.01
CA ASN A 197 1.15 12.01 -11.96
C ASN A 197 0.23 10.78 -11.82
N PRO A 198 0.29 10.09 -10.67
CA PRO A 198 -0.40 8.80 -10.49
C PRO A 198 -1.91 8.87 -10.63
N LYS A 199 -2.51 10.05 -10.46
CA LYS A 199 -3.93 10.29 -10.78
C LYS A 199 -4.25 10.02 -12.25
N LYS A 200 -3.38 10.47 -13.16
CA LYS A 200 -3.56 10.24 -14.61
C LYS A 200 -3.31 8.79 -15.01
N LEU A 201 -2.59 8.03 -14.18
CA LEU A 201 -2.33 6.61 -14.41
C LEU A 201 -3.44 5.70 -13.88
N ALA A 202 -4.37 6.26 -13.09
CA ALA A 202 -5.46 5.52 -12.48
C ALA A 202 -6.68 5.44 -13.40
N ASP A 203 -7.37 4.31 -13.35
CA ASP A 203 -8.68 4.14 -14.00
C ASP A 203 -9.78 4.87 -13.20
N ILE A 204 -9.62 4.93 -11.87
CA ILE A 204 -10.56 5.56 -10.95
C ILE A 204 -9.79 6.45 -9.99
N VAL A 205 -10.27 7.68 -9.82
CA VAL A 205 -9.81 8.59 -8.75
C VAL A 205 -10.94 8.77 -7.74
N VAL A 206 -10.61 8.60 -6.46
CA VAL A 206 -11.54 8.75 -5.34
C VAL A 206 -11.08 9.90 -4.48
N ASP A 207 -11.88 10.96 -4.33
CA ASP A 207 -11.63 11.98 -3.32
C ASP A 207 -12.15 11.48 -1.97
N PHE A 208 -11.24 11.39 -0.98
CA PHE A 208 -11.59 10.91 0.36
C PHE A 208 -12.45 11.92 1.14
N ARG A 209 -12.46 13.21 0.76
CA ARG A 209 -13.29 14.24 1.42
C ARG A 209 -14.79 14.01 1.27
N ASP A 210 -15.21 13.27 0.24
CA ASP A 210 -16.63 13.10 -0.12
C ASP A 210 -17.27 11.81 0.42
N ASN A 211 -16.51 10.86 0.99
CA ASN A 211 -17.00 9.47 1.11
C ASN A 211 -16.94 8.84 2.50
N PHE A 212 -16.29 9.46 3.49
CA PHE A 212 -16.20 8.90 4.83
C PHE A 212 -16.31 10.05 5.82
N GLY A 213 -17.55 10.29 6.28
CA GLY A 213 -17.84 11.33 7.26
C GLY A 213 -16.96 11.20 8.50
N ASP A 214 -16.52 12.35 9.00
CA ASP A 214 -15.82 12.50 10.28
C ASP A 214 -16.59 11.87 11.45
#